data_AF-A0A1G5BW49-F1
#
_entry.id   AF-A0A1G5BW49-F1
#
_cell.length_a   1.000
_cell.length_b   1.000
_cell.length_c   1.000
_cell.angle_alpha   90.00
_cell.angle_beta   90.00
_cell.angle_gamma   90.00
#
_symmetry.space_group_name_H-M   'P 1'
#
loop_
_entity.id
_entity.type
_entity.pdbx_description
1 polymer ?
#
loop_
_entity_poly.entity_id
_entity_poly.type
_entity_poly.pdbx_seq_one_letter_code
_entity_poly.pdbx_strand_id
1 'polypeptide(L)'
;MTEQIERITKYENIFREAKHLIGELSSGCTEGYIEGNTEGYGSNHGANHGANFATLRTLISELEAYYASDVWKQDFADDEAGLLPADLKRGVLSEDGIYNLLEEYSELMGEPESGKPSEKTESGKPSEKTESGKPSEKNESGEPSEKTESGEPAEKAEYPELTAELTDDKGSDDMTEEQYEALFMEMHPGYFERDYVRAVPDDEPASEMMLALIDFDEGAYTKNLDEEVTFGYYEGGLDDLLKAVAKVVPHWTQFFGEDTRVYCGFVNGEIASFCQIEDFGEHQIGDVKWKIGGPGCVGTLPEYRNRGIGLSMVRNVTKILKEESYDHSYIHYTYETAWYSKLGYKTFLQWNGKGPVTAQGKGPEPT
;
A
#
# COMPACT_ATOMS: atom_id res chain seq x y z
N MET A 1 0.48 28.31 21.71
CA MET A 1 -0.57 28.86 20.81
C MET A 1 -0.02 29.89 19.83
N THR A 2 0.51 31.05 20.23
CA THR A 2 1.06 32.04 19.28
C THR A 2 2.24 31.51 18.45
N GLU A 3 3.23 30.89 19.08
CA GLU A 3 4.40 30.31 18.38
C GLU A 3 4.03 29.15 17.44
N GLN A 4 2.98 28.39 17.79
CA GLN A 4 2.44 27.30 16.98
C GLN A 4 1.75 27.85 15.73
N ILE A 5 0.90 28.86 15.89
CA ILE A 5 0.23 29.53 14.77
C ILE A 5 1.27 30.17 13.83
N GLU A 6 2.30 30.83 14.37
CA GLU A 6 3.40 31.41 13.58
C GLU A 6 4.16 30.34 12.80
N ARG A 7 4.46 29.20 13.44
CA ARG A 7 5.11 28.06 12.79
C ARG A 7 4.26 27.46 11.67
N ILE A 8 2.99 27.15 11.94
CA ILE A 8 2.08 26.60 10.92
C ILE A 8 1.93 27.60 9.75
N THR A 9 1.83 28.88 10.05
CA THR A 9 1.77 29.94 9.03
C THR A 9 3.05 30.00 8.20
N LYS A 10 4.23 29.84 8.82
CA LYS A 10 5.51 29.74 8.09
C LYS A 10 5.44 28.59 7.08
N TYR A 11 5.11 27.38 7.52
CA TYR A 11 5.15 26.21 6.66
C TYR A 11 4.00 26.18 5.63
N GLU A 12 2.85 26.77 5.93
CA GLU A 12 1.79 27.00 4.94
C GLU A 12 2.26 27.92 3.79
N ASN A 13 3.06 28.94 4.10
CA ASN A 13 3.62 29.80 3.05
C ASN A 13 4.64 29.05 2.20
N ILE A 14 5.52 28.26 2.82
CA ILE A 14 6.48 27.39 2.11
C ILE A 14 5.74 26.39 1.21
N PHE A 15 4.70 25.75 1.74
CA PHE A 15 3.84 24.81 1.02
C PHE A 15 3.24 25.45 -0.25
N ARG A 16 2.68 26.66 -0.14
CA ARG A 16 2.09 27.37 -1.27
C ARG A 16 3.12 27.80 -2.31
N GLU A 17 4.27 28.26 -1.86
CA GLU A 17 5.35 28.70 -2.74
C GLU A 17 5.93 27.52 -3.53
N ALA A 18 6.17 26.39 -2.86
CA ALA A 18 6.59 25.15 -3.50
C ALA A 18 5.55 24.67 -4.53
N LYS A 19 4.26 24.68 -4.18
CA LYS A 19 3.17 24.30 -5.09
C LYS A 19 3.10 25.21 -6.33
N HIS A 20 3.29 26.51 -6.15
CA HIS A 20 3.34 27.46 -7.26
C HIS A 20 4.52 27.17 -8.20
N LEU A 21 5.72 26.98 -7.63
CA LEU A 21 6.93 26.69 -8.41
C LEU A 21 6.85 25.37 -9.17
N ILE A 22 6.27 24.31 -8.57
CA ILE A 22 6.00 23.04 -9.26
C ILE A 22 5.07 23.30 -10.46
N GLY A 23 3.98 24.05 -10.28
CA GLY A 23 3.07 24.39 -11.37
C GLY A 23 3.75 25.16 -12.53
N GLU A 24 4.63 26.11 -12.21
CA GLU A 24 5.40 26.86 -13.20
C GLU A 24 6.41 25.98 -13.96
N LEU A 25 7.11 25.09 -13.25
CA LEU A 25 8.11 24.20 -13.84
C LEU A 25 7.48 23.08 -14.67
N SER A 26 6.37 22.51 -14.20
CA SER A 26 5.62 21.47 -14.91
C SER A 26 4.96 22.00 -16.20
N SER A 27 4.48 23.26 -16.19
CA SER A 27 3.91 23.88 -17.39
C SER A 27 5.00 24.29 -18.42
N GLY A 28 6.18 24.71 -17.96
CA GLY A 28 7.32 25.05 -18.84
C GLY A 28 7.96 23.87 -19.59
N CYS A 29 7.78 22.63 -19.11
CA CYS A 29 8.34 21.42 -19.75
C CYS A 29 7.60 20.98 -21.03
N THR A 30 6.43 21.54 -21.35
CA THR A 30 5.61 21.09 -22.49
C THR A 30 5.98 21.67 -23.87
N GLU A 31 6.91 22.64 -23.96
CA GLU A 31 7.31 23.25 -25.25
C GLU A 31 8.73 22.87 -25.75
N GLY A 32 9.42 21.93 -25.10
CA GLY A 32 10.86 21.73 -25.31
C GLY A 32 11.33 20.46 -26.04
N TYR A 33 10.47 19.49 -26.34
CA TYR A 33 10.91 18.22 -26.98
C TYR A 33 10.39 18.12 -28.42
N ILE A 34 10.98 18.92 -29.31
CA ILE A 34 11.03 18.61 -30.75
C ILE A 34 12.50 18.41 -31.13
N GLU A 35 12.73 17.34 -31.88
CA GLU A 35 14.01 16.76 -32.31
C GLU A 35 15.07 17.77 -32.78
N GLY A 36 16.30 17.51 -32.35
CA GLY A 36 17.57 17.74 -33.04
C GLY A 36 17.72 18.97 -33.94
N ASN A 37 18.36 20.02 -33.42
CA ASN A 37 19.52 20.60 -34.11
C ASN A 37 20.35 21.49 -33.17
N THR A 38 21.65 21.49 -33.42
CA THR A 38 22.59 22.39 -32.75
C THR A 38 22.43 23.83 -33.30
N GLU A 39 22.81 24.79 -32.45
CA GLU A 39 22.97 26.24 -32.71
C GLU A 39 21.76 27.16 -32.42
N GLY A 40 21.83 27.79 -31.23
CA GLY A 40 21.73 29.24 -31.11
C GLY A 40 20.36 29.85 -30.76
N TYR A 41 19.98 29.85 -29.48
CA TYR A 41 18.97 30.78 -28.94
C TYR A 41 19.24 31.18 -27.47
N GLY A 42 19.50 32.48 -27.25
CA GLY A 42 19.03 33.28 -26.11
C GLY A 42 19.38 32.90 -24.66
N SER A 43 20.51 33.44 -24.16
CA SER A 43 21.09 33.30 -22.80
C SER A 43 20.32 33.90 -21.60
N ASN A 44 18.97 34.01 -21.61
CA ASN A 44 18.22 34.56 -20.46
C ASN A 44 17.12 33.64 -19.88
N HIS A 45 16.71 32.56 -20.57
CA HIS A 45 15.68 31.64 -20.03
C HIS A 45 16.26 30.53 -19.14
N GLY A 46 17.48 30.05 -19.44
CA GLY A 46 18.11 28.98 -18.65
C GLY A 46 18.54 29.38 -17.23
N ALA A 47 18.86 30.66 -17.01
CA ALA A 47 19.28 31.15 -15.68
C ALA A 47 18.11 31.23 -14.68
N ASN A 48 16.90 31.55 -15.16
CA ASN A 48 15.71 31.70 -14.31
C ASN A 48 15.14 30.33 -13.90
N HIS A 49 15.14 29.35 -14.82
CA HIS A 49 14.73 27.97 -14.50
C HIS A 49 15.68 27.31 -13.48
N GLY A 50 17.00 27.48 -13.64
CA GLY A 50 17.97 26.94 -12.68
C GLY A 50 17.82 27.51 -11.26
N ALA A 51 17.50 28.81 -11.13
CA ALA A 51 17.23 29.45 -9.85
C ALA A 51 15.92 28.96 -9.21
N ASN A 52 14.88 28.73 -10.00
CA ASN A 52 13.60 28.19 -9.53
C ASN A 52 13.74 26.75 -9.01
N PHE A 53 14.50 25.88 -9.70
CA PHE A 53 14.80 24.53 -9.19
C PHE A 53 15.61 24.53 -7.90
N ALA A 54 16.58 25.43 -7.75
CA ALA A 54 17.36 25.54 -6.50
C ALA A 54 16.50 26.05 -5.33
N THR A 55 15.60 27.00 -5.61
CA THR A 55 14.64 27.51 -4.63
C THR A 55 13.65 26.43 -4.23
N LEU A 56 13.07 25.73 -5.21
CA LEU A 56 12.14 24.62 -4.98
C LEU A 56 12.76 23.50 -4.13
N ARG A 57 14.00 23.08 -4.44
CA ARG A 57 14.75 22.12 -3.63
C ARG A 57 14.86 22.52 -2.16
N THR A 58 15.11 23.80 -1.91
CA THR A 58 15.25 24.31 -0.53
C THR A 58 13.92 24.29 0.19
N LEU A 59 12.84 24.73 -0.46
CA LEU A 59 11.49 24.73 0.11
C LEU A 59 11.00 23.31 0.40
N ILE A 60 11.24 22.37 -0.52
CA ILE A 60 10.87 20.96 -0.35
C ILE A 60 11.64 20.34 0.82
N SER A 61 12.96 20.55 0.91
CA SER A 61 13.74 20.03 2.04
C SER A 61 13.26 20.57 3.39
N GLU A 62 12.85 21.85 3.45
CA GLU A 62 12.24 22.41 4.68
C GLU A 62 10.87 21.80 5.00
N LEU A 63 10.05 21.48 3.99
CA LEU A 63 8.75 20.82 4.16
C LEU A 63 8.90 19.37 4.59
N GLU A 64 9.81 18.60 3.97
CA GLU A 64 10.11 17.22 4.36
C GLU A 64 10.57 17.14 5.81
N ALA A 65 11.51 18.02 6.20
CA ALA A 65 12.01 18.07 7.57
C ALA A 65 10.90 18.43 8.58
N TYR A 66 9.94 19.26 8.19
CA TYR A 66 8.79 19.59 9.03
C TYR A 66 7.79 18.43 9.10
N TYR A 67 7.42 17.87 7.95
CA TYR A 67 6.46 16.77 7.84
C TYR A 67 6.92 15.53 8.63
N ALA A 68 8.20 15.18 8.54
CA ALA A 68 8.79 14.07 9.28
C ALA A 68 8.96 14.34 10.79
N SER A 69 8.72 15.56 11.27
CA SER A 69 8.95 15.93 12.66
C SER A 69 7.76 15.63 13.57
N ASP A 70 8.04 15.36 14.85
CA ASP A 70 6.99 15.24 15.87
C ASP A 70 6.22 16.56 16.10
N VAL A 71 6.80 17.68 15.68
CA VAL A 71 6.16 19.00 15.74
C VAL A 71 4.99 19.07 14.76
N TRP A 72 5.14 18.54 13.53
CA TRP A 72 4.03 18.48 12.58
C TRP A 72 2.92 17.54 13.06
N LYS A 73 3.27 16.37 13.62
CA LYS A 73 2.29 15.42 14.19
C LYS A 73 1.45 16.06 15.30
N GLN A 74 2.08 16.86 16.17
CA GLN A 74 1.37 17.60 17.21
C GLN A 74 0.49 18.71 16.63
N ASP A 75 1.00 19.45 15.63
CA ASP A 75 0.24 20.52 14.98
C ASP A 75 -0.99 19.98 14.22
N PHE A 76 -0.86 18.80 13.62
CA PHE A 76 -1.94 18.05 13.00
C PHE A 76 -2.98 17.60 14.03
N ALA A 77 -2.54 16.95 15.11
CA ALA A 77 -3.43 16.50 16.18
C ALA A 77 -4.21 17.65 16.84
N ASP A 78 -3.58 18.82 17.01
CA ASP A 78 -4.22 20.02 17.56
C ASP A 78 -5.24 20.63 16.59
N ASP A 79 -5.02 20.55 15.27
CA ASP A 79 -6.02 20.95 14.26
C ASP A 79 -7.24 20.03 14.29
N GLU A 80 -7.02 18.71 14.31
CA GLU A 80 -8.08 17.69 14.39
C GLU A 80 -8.90 17.81 15.70
N ALA A 81 -8.24 18.16 16.80
CA ALA A 81 -8.89 18.43 18.08
C ALA A 81 -9.65 19.78 18.11
N GLY A 82 -9.60 20.57 17.02
CA GLY A 82 -10.24 21.88 16.92
C GLY A 82 -9.62 22.95 17.83
N LEU A 83 -8.36 22.76 18.24
CA LEU A 83 -7.63 23.67 19.12
C LEU A 83 -7.01 24.86 18.36
N LEU A 84 -6.97 24.78 17.03
CA LEU A 84 -6.46 25.84 16.15
C LEU A 84 -7.57 26.80 15.67
N PRO A 85 -7.23 28.08 15.39
CA PRO A 85 -8.20 29.04 14.88
C PRO A 85 -8.88 28.57 13.58
N ALA A 86 -10.19 28.75 13.49
CA ALA A 86 -10.98 28.32 12.33
C ALA A 86 -10.54 28.99 11.01
N ASP A 87 -9.99 30.20 11.07
CA ASP A 87 -9.50 30.97 9.92
C ASP A 87 -8.06 30.67 9.50
N LEU A 88 -7.35 29.84 10.28
CA LEU A 88 -6.00 29.38 9.93
C LEU A 88 -6.04 28.59 8.62
N LYS A 89 -5.05 28.84 7.77
CA LYS A 89 -4.90 28.11 6.50
C LYS A 89 -4.21 26.78 6.77
N ARG A 90 -4.81 25.68 6.29
CA ARG A 90 -4.51 24.29 6.68
C ARG A 90 -3.89 23.44 5.55
N GLY A 91 -3.35 24.05 4.49
CA GLY A 91 -2.80 23.29 3.37
C GLY A 91 -1.66 22.36 3.80
N VAL A 92 -0.75 22.88 4.63
CA VAL A 92 0.39 22.13 5.19
C VAL A 92 0.00 21.13 6.30
N LEU A 93 -1.17 21.29 6.91
CA LEU A 93 -1.71 20.38 7.93
C LEU A 93 -2.68 19.36 7.33
N SER A 94 -2.86 19.36 6.01
CA SER A 94 -3.48 18.25 5.32
C SER A 94 -2.41 17.22 5.05
N GLU A 95 -2.56 16.03 5.62
CA GLU A 95 -1.71 14.86 5.33
C GLU A 95 -1.62 14.64 3.81
N ASP A 96 -2.77 14.59 3.13
CA ASP A 96 -2.85 14.53 1.67
C ASP A 96 -2.18 15.74 0.99
N GLY A 97 -2.27 16.94 1.59
CA GLY A 97 -1.75 18.17 1.01
C GLY A 97 -0.23 18.14 0.82
N ILE A 98 0.50 17.92 1.91
CA ILE A 98 1.96 17.91 1.90
C ILE A 98 2.53 16.66 1.24
N TYR A 99 1.92 15.48 1.43
CA TYR A 99 2.33 14.24 0.78
C TYR A 99 2.26 14.36 -0.75
N ASN A 100 1.12 14.81 -1.30
CA ASN A 100 0.95 14.98 -2.76
C ASN A 100 1.99 15.95 -3.34
N LEU A 101 2.32 17.03 -2.60
CA LEU A 101 3.30 18.00 -3.05
C LEU A 101 4.72 17.42 -3.15
N LEU A 102 5.10 16.55 -2.20
CA LEU A 102 6.39 15.87 -2.20
C LEU A 102 6.48 14.84 -3.33
N GLU A 103 5.37 14.14 -3.61
CA GLU A 103 5.26 13.21 -4.75
C GLU A 103 5.38 13.97 -6.10
N GLU A 104 4.63 15.07 -6.28
CA GLU A 104 4.72 15.92 -7.47
C GLU A 104 6.14 16.45 -7.72
N TYR A 105 6.86 16.79 -6.65
CA TYR A 105 8.26 17.20 -6.73
C TYR A 105 9.18 16.06 -7.16
N SER A 106 9.01 14.86 -6.60
CA SER A 106 9.78 13.67 -6.96
C SER A 106 9.60 13.33 -8.45
N GLU A 107 8.36 13.37 -8.94
CA GLU A 107 8.03 13.19 -10.35
C GLU A 107 8.69 14.25 -11.24
N LEU A 108 8.65 15.53 -10.85
CA LEU A 108 9.25 16.64 -11.60
C LEU A 108 10.77 16.52 -11.73
N MET A 109 11.45 15.99 -10.72
CA MET A 109 12.91 15.84 -10.73
C MET A 109 13.39 14.63 -11.52
N GLY A 110 12.48 13.73 -11.94
CA GLY A 110 12.82 12.51 -12.66
C GLY A 110 13.74 11.59 -11.86
N GLU A 111 13.73 11.72 -10.53
CA GLU A 111 14.51 10.86 -9.66
C GLU A 111 13.75 9.55 -9.45
N PRO A 112 14.33 8.38 -9.78
CA PRO A 112 13.82 7.13 -9.24
C PRO A 112 14.00 7.17 -7.72
N GLU A 113 13.02 6.66 -6.98
CA GLU A 113 12.99 6.59 -5.50
C GLU A 113 14.38 6.74 -4.85
N SER A 114 14.65 7.91 -4.28
CA SER A 114 15.81 8.12 -3.43
C SER A 114 15.47 8.91 -2.16
N GLY A 115 14.58 8.33 -1.36
CA GLY A 115 14.70 8.42 0.09
C GLY A 115 15.77 7.45 0.60
N LYS A 116 17.05 7.62 0.25
CA LYS A 116 18.18 7.00 0.95
C LYS A 116 19.50 7.77 0.76
N PRO A 117 20.21 8.17 1.83
CA PRO A 117 21.53 8.76 1.73
C PRO A 117 22.57 7.75 1.21
N SER A 118 23.43 8.23 0.31
CA SER A 118 24.46 7.52 -0.43
C SER A 118 25.48 6.73 0.41
N GLU A 119 25.87 5.54 -0.04
CA GLU A 119 27.21 5.00 0.19
C GLU A 119 27.87 4.57 -1.13
N LYS A 120 29.16 4.91 -1.23
CA LYS A 120 29.97 4.90 -2.44
C LYS A 120 30.26 3.48 -2.92
N THR A 121 30.15 3.29 -4.23
CA THR A 121 30.66 2.13 -4.95
C THR A 121 32.19 2.09 -4.92
N GLU A 122 32.75 0.96 -4.51
CA GLU A 122 34.07 0.52 -4.96
C GLU A 122 33.95 -0.86 -5.61
N SER A 123 34.48 -0.90 -6.83
CA SER A 123 34.47 -1.96 -7.82
C SER A 123 35.23 -3.23 -7.41
N GLY A 124 34.67 -4.41 -7.71
CA GLY A 124 35.42 -5.67 -7.67
C GLY A 124 34.61 -6.91 -8.09
N LYS A 125 34.52 -7.16 -9.40
CA LYS A 125 34.23 -8.50 -9.97
C LYS A 125 35.53 -9.33 -9.89
N PRO A 126 35.50 -10.64 -9.55
CA PRO A 126 35.43 -11.67 -10.59
C PRO A 126 34.50 -12.86 -10.32
N SER A 127 34.12 -13.46 -11.44
CA SER A 127 33.36 -14.69 -11.67
C SER A 127 34.03 -15.95 -11.10
N GLU A 128 33.22 -16.94 -10.72
CA GLU A 128 33.53 -18.34 -10.97
C GLU A 128 32.26 -19.21 -11.08
N LYS A 129 32.24 -20.04 -12.14
CA LYS A 129 31.27 -21.10 -12.39
C LYS A 129 31.77 -22.36 -11.68
N THR A 130 30.88 -23.11 -11.04
CA THR A 130 31.04 -24.58 -10.94
C THR A 130 29.70 -25.29 -11.02
N GLU A 131 29.61 -26.11 -12.07
CA GLU A 131 28.69 -27.22 -12.31
C GLU A 131 29.02 -28.39 -11.36
N SER A 132 27.99 -29.11 -10.90
CA SER A 132 27.95 -30.57 -10.60
C SER A 132 26.79 -30.82 -9.62
N GLY A 133 25.90 -31.82 -9.74
CA GLY A 133 25.69 -32.91 -10.68
C GLY A 133 24.56 -33.78 -10.10
N LYS A 134 23.52 -34.04 -10.90
CA LYS A 134 22.54 -35.15 -10.74
C LYS A 134 23.21 -36.40 -11.39
N PRO A 135 22.98 -37.70 -11.02
CA PRO A 135 21.65 -38.36 -11.14
C PRO A 135 21.32 -39.69 -10.41
N SER A 136 20.03 -40.07 -10.44
CA SER A 136 19.50 -41.45 -10.64
C SER A 136 17.98 -41.37 -10.93
N GLU A 137 17.51 -41.72 -12.14
CA GLU A 137 16.95 -43.01 -12.64
C GLU A 137 15.58 -43.39 -12.03
N LYS A 138 14.45 -43.14 -12.71
CA LYS A 138 13.75 -43.92 -13.77
C LYS A 138 13.16 -45.26 -13.32
N ASN A 139 11.83 -45.40 -13.48
CA ASN A 139 11.18 -46.61 -13.98
C ASN A 139 9.94 -46.18 -14.81
N GLU A 140 9.85 -46.73 -16.02
CA GLU A 140 8.76 -46.60 -17.01
C GLU A 140 8.00 -47.93 -17.11
N SER A 141 6.68 -47.87 -17.34
CA SER A 141 5.86 -48.79 -18.16
C SER A 141 4.39 -48.41 -17.97
N GLY A 142 3.50 -48.22 -18.94
CA GLY A 142 3.48 -48.27 -20.40
C GLY A 142 2.05 -47.90 -20.85
N GLU A 143 1.93 -47.25 -22.00
CA GLU A 143 0.72 -46.81 -22.74
C GLU A 143 0.06 -47.98 -23.54
N PRO A 144 -0.97 -47.82 -24.44
CA PRO A 144 -1.92 -46.70 -24.71
C PRO A 144 -3.38 -47.14 -25.07
N SER A 145 -4.28 -46.16 -25.30
CA SER A 145 -5.41 -46.06 -26.28
C SER A 145 -6.55 -45.23 -25.67
N GLU A 146 -7.36 -44.38 -26.31
CA GLU A 146 -7.72 -44.12 -27.71
C GLU A 146 -8.44 -42.74 -27.75
N LYS A 147 -8.50 -42.08 -28.91
CA LYS A 147 -9.21 -40.80 -29.12
C LYS A 147 -10.72 -41.02 -29.36
N THR A 148 -11.57 -40.13 -28.82
CA THR A 148 -12.81 -39.69 -29.49
C THR A 148 -13.14 -38.23 -29.15
N GLU A 149 -13.89 -37.62 -30.06
CA GLU A 149 -14.08 -36.18 -30.28
C GLU A 149 -15.53 -35.76 -29.92
N SER A 150 -15.71 -34.47 -29.59
CA SER A 150 -16.91 -33.62 -29.74
C SER A 150 -18.10 -33.69 -28.75
N GLY A 151 -18.50 -32.51 -28.25
CA GLY A 151 -19.88 -32.19 -27.83
C GLY A 151 -20.05 -31.35 -26.55
N GLU A 152 -20.12 -30.02 -26.67
CA GLU A 152 -20.73 -29.08 -25.69
C GLU A 152 -22.27 -29.30 -25.55
N PRO A 153 -22.99 -28.65 -24.59
CA PRO A 153 -22.56 -27.79 -23.48
C PRO A 153 -23.06 -28.25 -22.09
N ALA A 154 -22.42 -27.73 -21.03
CA ALA A 154 -22.74 -28.01 -19.63
C ALA A 154 -24.08 -27.38 -19.20
N GLU A 155 -24.93 -28.21 -18.62
CA GLU A 155 -26.20 -27.88 -17.98
C GLU A 155 -25.95 -27.30 -16.57
N LYS A 156 -26.81 -26.35 -16.18
CA LYS A 156 -26.80 -25.64 -14.89
C LYS A 156 -26.67 -26.62 -13.71
N ALA A 157 -25.62 -26.46 -12.91
CA ALA A 157 -25.57 -27.06 -11.58
C ALA A 157 -26.18 -26.07 -10.57
N GLU A 158 -27.36 -26.44 -10.06
CA GLU A 158 -27.91 -25.92 -8.80
C GLU A 158 -26.98 -26.33 -7.65
N TYR A 159 -26.55 -25.36 -6.83
CA TYR A 159 -25.86 -25.63 -5.58
C TYR A 159 -26.90 -26.03 -4.51
N PRO A 160 -26.71 -27.14 -3.78
CA PRO A 160 -27.60 -27.50 -2.70
C PRO A 160 -27.40 -26.58 -1.49
N GLU A 161 -28.52 -26.06 -0.97
CA GLU A 161 -28.66 -25.46 0.36
C GLU A 161 -28.06 -26.41 1.41
N LEU A 162 -26.91 -26.05 1.97
CA LEU A 162 -26.34 -26.67 3.16
C LEU A 162 -26.58 -25.72 4.34
N THR A 163 -27.68 -25.93 5.03
CA THR A 163 -27.92 -25.42 6.38
C THR A 163 -26.94 -26.09 7.34
N ALA A 164 -25.77 -25.49 7.55
CA ALA A 164 -24.89 -25.85 8.65
C ALA A 164 -25.45 -25.23 9.94
N GLU A 165 -25.75 -26.07 10.92
CA GLU A 165 -26.10 -25.64 12.27
C GLU A 165 -24.92 -24.87 12.86
N LEU A 166 -25.12 -23.57 13.09
CA LEU A 166 -24.18 -22.71 13.80
C LEU A 166 -24.20 -23.10 15.29
N THR A 167 -23.28 -23.98 15.67
CA THR A 167 -22.86 -24.11 17.06
C THR A 167 -21.38 -23.75 17.11
N ASP A 168 -21.09 -22.55 17.61
CA ASP A 168 -20.06 -22.32 18.63
C ASP A 168 -20.15 -20.85 19.05
N ASP A 169 -20.56 -20.66 20.30
CA ASP A 169 -20.53 -19.38 21.02
C ASP A 169 -19.06 -19.00 21.24
N LYS A 170 -18.42 -18.39 20.22
CA LYS A 170 -17.14 -17.71 20.35
C LYS A 170 -17.39 -16.42 21.16
N GLY A 171 -17.41 -16.56 22.49
CA GLY A 171 -17.62 -15.44 23.41
C GLY A 171 -16.53 -14.37 23.24
N SER A 172 -16.96 -13.10 23.12
CA SER A 172 -16.14 -11.88 22.93
C SER A 172 -14.77 -12.10 22.24
N ASP A 173 -14.79 -12.01 20.91
CA ASP A 173 -13.76 -12.34 19.90
C ASP A 173 -12.47 -11.47 19.88
N ASP A 174 -12.16 -10.71 20.93
CA ASP A 174 -10.93 -9.89 20.91
C ASP A 174 -9.72 -10.77 21.29
N MET A 175 -8.91 -11.15 20.29
CA MET A 175 -7.62 -11.82 20.49
C MET A 175 -6.69 -10.96 21.37
N THR A 176 -5.94 -11.60 22.28
CA THR A 176 -4.91 -10.90 23.06
C THR A 176 -3.70 -10.55 22.19
N GLU A 177 -2.92 -9.55 22.62
CA GLU A 177 -1.64 -9.18 21.98
C GLU A 177 -0.70 -10.40 21.83
N GLU A 178 -0.62 -11.25 22.86
CA GLU A 178 0.16 -12.49 22.82
C GLU A 178 -0.36 -13.50 21.78
N GLN A 179 -1.69 -13.61 21.61
CA GLN A 179 -2.28 -14.48 20.60
C GLN A 179 -2.03 -13.94 19.18
N TYR A 180 -2.04 -12.62 18.99
CA TYR A 180 -1.69 -12.00 17.72
C TYR A 180 -0.23 -12.21 17.34
N GLU A 181 0.69 -12.02 18.28
CA GLU A 181 2.11 -12.30 18.05
C GLU A 181 2.34 -13.77 17.70
N ALA A 182 1.67 -14.70 18.40
CA ALA A 182 1.75 -16.13 18.10
C ALA A 182 1.22 -16.43 16.69
N LEU A 183 0.07 -15.85 16.32
CA LEU A 183 -0.51 -16.00 14.98
C LEU A 183 0.43 -15.47 13.89
N PHE A 184 1.02 -14.28 14.09
CA PHE A 184 1.96 -13.70 13.14
C PHE A 184 3.17 -14.63 12.92
N MET A 185 3.76 -15.16 14.00
CA MET A 185 4.92 -16.05 13.91
C MET A 185 4.55 -17.40 13.26
N GLU A 186 3.32 -17.88 13.45
CA GLU A 186 2.81 -19.08 12.77
C GLU A 186 2.61 -18.84 11.27
N MET A 187 1.96 -17.74 10.88
CA MET A 187 1.74 -17.36 9.48
C MET A 187 3.04 -17.05 8.74
N HIS A 188 4.03 -16.53 9.46
CA HIS A 188 5.29 -16.07 8.87
C HIS A 188 6.53 -16.63 9.60
N PRO A 189 6.80 -17.95 9.51
CA PRO A 189 7.97 -18.53 10.15
C PRO A 189 9.27 -17.89 9.65
N GLY A 190 10.15 -17.50 10.58
CA GLY A 190 11.45 -16.89 10.26
C GLY A 190 11.34 -15.50 9.61
N TYR A 191 10.22 -14.79 9.75
CA TYR A 191 10.00 -13.50 9.08
C TYR A 191 11.13 -12.50 9.33
N PHE A 192 11.53 -12.30 10.59
CA PHE A 192 12.59 -11.37 11.00
C PHE A 192 14.02 -11.80 10.59
N GLU A 193 14.17 -12.97 9.98
CA GLU A 193 15.44 -13.44 9.44
C GLU A 193 15.64 -13.04 7.97
N ARG A 194 14.59 -12.59 7.30
CA ARG A 194 14.60 -12.24 5.86
C ARG A 194 15.35 -10.94 5.64
N ASP A 195 16.21 -10.90 4.61
CA ASP A 195 17.07 -9.74 4.34
C ASP A 195 16.27 -8.45 4.08
N TYR A 196 15.14 -8.55 3.36
CA TYR A 196 14.30 -7.39 3.09
C TYR A 196 13.59 -6.87 4.36
N VAL A 197 13.30 -7.75 5.32
CA VAL A 197 12.73 -7.38 6.63
C VAL A 197 13.79 -6.68 7.47
N ARG A 198 15.01 -7.22 7.51
CA ARG A 198 16.17 -6.61 8.19
C ARG A 198 16.59 -5.26 7.62
N ALA A 199 16.19 -4.96 6.39
CA ALA A 199 16.45 -3.69 5.73
C ALA A 199 15.45 -2.58 6.09
N VAL A 200 14.36 -2.89 6.82
CA VAL A 200 13.36 -1.91 7.26
C VAL A 200 13.97 -0.99 8.35
N PRO A 201 13.97 0.34 8.16
CA PRO A 201 14.52 1.30 9.10
C PRO A 201 13.86 1.25 10.48
N ASP A 202 14.61 1.65 11.51
CA ASP A 202 14.10 1.62 12.89
C ASP A 202 12.98 2.66 13.15
N ASP A 203 13.06 3.79 12.47
CA ASP A 203 12.23 4.98 12.59
C ASP A 203 10.96 4.95 11.72
N GLU A 204 10.87 3.98 10.82
CA GLU A 204 9.73 3.75 9.94
C GLU A 204 9.25 2.29 10.09
N PRO A 205 8.63 1.92 11.23
CA PRO A 205 8.18 0.56 11.44
C PRO A 205 6.98 0.24 10.53
N ALA A 206 7.05 -0.92 9.89
CA ALA A 206 5.91 -1.51 9.20
C ALA A 206 4.88 -2.00 10.23
N SER A 207 3.62 -2.05 9.81
CA SER A 207 2.51 -2.45 10.64
C SER A 207 1.77 -3.64 10.05
N GLU A 208 1.31 -4.51 10.95
CA GLU A 208 0.39 -5.58 10.68
C GLU A 208 -0.96 -5.18 11.27
N MET A 209 -2.02 -5.26 10.46
CA MET A 209 -3.35 -4.86 10.89
C MET A 209 -4.35 -5.98 10.74
N MET A 210 -5.36 -6.00 11.61
CA MET A 210 -6.41 -7.00 11.57
C MET A 210 -7.77 -6.39 11.88
N LEU A 211 -8.80 -7.03 11.34
CA LEU A 211 -10.21 -6.75 11.61
C LEU A 211 -10.93 -8.07 11.85
N ALA A 212 -11.53 -8.22 13.04
CA ALA A 212 -12.48 -9.29 13.30
C ALA A 212 -13.71 -9.08 12.41
N LEU A 213 -14.07 -10.07 11.59
CA LEU A 213 -15.12 -9.91 10.59
C LEU A 213 -16.53 -9.91 11.22
N ILE A 214 -16.67 -10.40 12.44
CA ILE A 214 -17.89 -10.22 13.24
C ILE A 214 -18.18 -8.73 13.49
N ASP A 215 -17.13 -7.93 13.69
CA ASP A 215 -17.20 -6.49 13.96
C ASP A 215 -17.20 -5.64 12.68
N PHE A 216 -17.03 -6.24 11.50
CA PHE A 216 -17.02 -5.50 10.24
C PHE A 216 -18.38 -4.83 9.98
N ASP A 217 -18.36 -3.50 9.98
CA ASP A 217 -19.46 -2.62 9.59
C ASP A 217 -19.26 -2.13 8.14
N GLU A 218 -20.08 -2.65 7.23
CA GLU A 218 -20.10 -2.23 5.83
C GLU A 218 -20.41 -0.73 5.66
N GLY A 219 -21.10 -0.12 6.63
CA GLY A 219 -21.43 1.29 6.66
C GLY A 219 -20.32 2.21 7.15
N ALA A 220 -19.24 1.67 7.74
CA ALA A 220 -18.16 2.47 8.36
C ALA A 220 -17.48 3.44 7.37
N TYR A 221 -17.44 3.06 6.10
CA TYR A 221 -16.95 3.90 5.01
C TYR A 221 -17.91 3.89 3.84
N THR A 222 -18.40 5.07 3.49
CA THR A 222 -19.21 5.31 2.30
C THR A 222 -18.61 6.45 1.49
N LYS A 223 -18.42 6.21 0.20
CA LYS A 223 -17.99 7.21 -0.78
C LYS A 223 -19.01 7.26 -1.91
N ASN A 224 -19.40 8.46 -2.29
CA ASN A 224 -20.14 8.65 -3.54
C ASN A 224 -19.13 8.56 -4.69
N LEU A 225 -19.24 7.50 -5.47
CA LEU A 225 -18.41 7.25 -6.64
C LEU A 225 -19.19 7.61 -7.90
N ASP A 226 -18.47 7.94 -8.97
CA ASP A 226 -19.07 8.23 -10.26
C ASP A 226 -19.77 7.00 -10.84
N GLU A 227 -20.81 7.20 -11.66
CA GLU A 227 -21.63 6.11 -12.23
C GLU A 227 -20.82 5.10 -13.07
N GLU A 228 -19.68 5.54 -13.59
CA GLU A 228 -18.73 4.74 -14.37
C GLU A 228 -17.89 3.76 -13.53
N VAL A 229 -17.90 3.91 -12.21
CA VAL A 229 -17.11 3.08 -11.30
C VAL A 229 -17.87 1.80 -10.95
N THR A 230 -17.25 0.65 -11.22
CA THR A 230 -17.79 -0.67 -10.86
C THR A 230 -16.76 -1.49 -10.10
N PHE A 231 -17.18 -2.59 -9.48
CA PHE A 231 -16.30 -3.50 -8.74
C PHE A 231 -16.61 -4.95 -9.09
N GLY A 232 -15.60 -5.81 -9.09
CA GLY A 232 -15.79 -7.23 -9.37
C GLY A 232 -14.49 -8.02 -9.36
N TYR A 233 -14.61 -9.34 -9.47
CA TYR A 233 -13.46 -10.20 -9.71
C TYR A 233 -12.82 -9.86 -11.06
N TYR A 234 -11.50 -9.95 -11.12
CA TYR A 234 -10.78 -9.81 -12.36
C TYR A 234 -10.88 -11.09 -13.18
N GLU A 235 -11.47 -11.01 -14.36
CA GLU A 235 -11.63 -12.13 -15.30
C GLU A 235 -10.80 -11.94 -16.60
N GLY A 236 -9.93 -10.92 -16.62
CA GLY A 236 -9.07 -10.62 -17.76
C GLY A 236 -7.79 -11.45 -17.81
N GLY A 237 -6.94 -11.18 -18.80
CA GLY A 237 -5.66 -11.89 -18.96
C GLY A 237 -4.57 -11.43 -17.99
N LEU A 238 -3.75 -12.36 -17.51
CA LEU A 238 -2.65 -12.07 -16.57
C LEU A 238 -1.72 -10.95 -17.08
N ASP A 239 -1.41 -10.90 -18.37
CA ASP A 239 -0.55 -9.85 -18.95
C ASP A 239 -1.09 -8.43 -18.73
N ASP A 240 -2.41 -8.22 -18.83
CA ASP A 240 -3.01 -6.91 -18.65
C ASP A 240 -3.07 -6.51 -17.17
N LEU A 241 -3.32 -7.49 -16.29
CA LEU A 241 -3.18 -7.29 -14.85
C LEU A 241 -1.74 -6.91 -14.47
N LEU A 242 -0.73 -7.64 -14.95
CA LEU A 242 0.67 -7.38 -14.63
C LEU A 242 1.12 -5.98 -15.11
N LYS A 243 0.60 -5.50 -16.25
CA LYS A 243 0.82 -4.11 -16.68
C LYS A 243 0.24 -3.10 -15.71
N ALA A 244 -0.98 -3.33 -15.21
CA ALA A 244 -1.61 -2.46 -14.22
C ALA A 244 -0.86 -2.50 -12.87
N VAL A 245 -0.47 -3.69 -12.41
CA VAL A 245 0.34 -3.87 -11.20
C VAL A 245 1.67 -3.12 -11.32
N ALA A 246 2.34 -3.25 -12.45
CA ALA A 246 3.64 -2.61 -12.68
C ALA A 246 3.59 -1.08 -12.70
N LYS A 247 2.44 -0.48 -13.05
CA LYS A 247 2.25 0.98 -12.96
C LYS A 247 2.14 1.48 -11.51
N VAL A 248 1.76 0.61 -10.57
CA VAL A 248 1.65 0.97 -9.15
C VAL A 248 2.96 0.66 -8.45
N VAL A 249 3.40 -0.60 -8.49
CA VAL A 249 4.69 -1.05 -7.94
C VAL A 249 5.24 -2.18 -8.83
N PRO A 250 6.29 -1.94 -9.64
CA PRO A 250 6.84 -2.92 -10.58
C PRO A 250 7.17 -4.29 -9.98
N HIS A 251 7.74 -4.31 -8.77
CA HIS A 251 8.19 -5.55 -8.15
C HIS A 251 7.03 -6.41 -7.61
N TRP A 252 5.81 -5.88 -7.50
CA TRP A 252 4.64 -6.67 -7.07
C TRP A 252 4.17 -7.66 -8.12
N THR A 253 4.57 -7.50 -9.38
CA THR A 253 4.21 -8.41 -10.48
C THR A 253 4.53 -9.88 -10.19
N GLN A 254 5.58 -10.16 -9.40
CA GLN A 254 5.95 -11.52 -9.00
C GLN A 254 4.94 -12.20 -8.06
N PHE A 255 4.05 -11.44 -7.43
CA PHE A 255 3.05 -11.95 -6.48
C PHE A 255 1.71 -12.28 -7.16
N PHE A 256 1.58 -12.05 -8.46
CA PHE A 256 0.38 -12.35 -9.24
C PHE A 256 0.66 -13.49 -10.23
N GLY A 257 -0.14 -14.54 -10.17
CA GLY A 257 -0.12 -15.69 -11.09
C GLY A 257 -1.50 -15.96 -11.68
N GLU A 258 -1.60 -16.99 -12.53
CA GLU A 258 -2.84 -17.36 -13.23
C GLU A 258 -3.96 -17.76 -12.26
N ASP A 259 -3.61 -18.38 -11.13
CA ASP A 259 -4.57 -18.82 -10.12
C ASP A 259 -4.82 -17.77 -9.01
N THR A 260 -4.20 -16.59 -9.11
CA THR A 260 -4.38 -15.54 -8.10
C THR A 260 -5.80 -14.99 -8.18
N ARG A 261 -6.52 -15.06 -7.07
CA ARG A 261 -7.85 -14.46 -6.94
C ARG A 261 -7.71 -12.95 -6.78
N VAL A 262 -8.12 -12.20 -7.80
CA VAL A 262 -7.98 -10.74 -7.82
C VAL A 262 -9.35 -10.07 -7.85
N TYR A 263 -9.50 -9.00 -7.08
CA TYR A 263 -10.67 -8.15 -7.08
C TYR A 263 -10.26 -6.73 -7.49
N CYS A 264 -11.06 -6.11 -8.35
CA CYS A 264 -10.73 -4.82 -8.95
C CYS A 264 -11.86 -3.81 -8.75
N GLY A 265 -11.46 -2.54 -8.68
CA GLY A 265 -12.31 -1.43 -9.05
C GLY A 265 -12.04 -1.10 -10.52
N PHE A 266 -13.10 -0.84 -11.27
CA PHE A 266 -13.02 -0.49 -12.69
C PHE A 266 -13.58 0.89 -12.94
N VAL A 267 -13.02 1.59 -13.91
CA VAL A 267 -13.55 2.85 -14.45
C VAL A 267 -13.77 2.62 -15.94
N ASN A 268 -15.01 2.74 -16.41
CA ASN A 268 -15.37 2.47 -17.81
C ASN A 268 -14.91 1.07 -18.30
N GLY A 269 -14.90 0.08 -17.40
CA GLY A 269 -14.48 -1.30 -17.69
C GLY A 269 -12.97 -1.55 -17.68
N GLU A 270 -12.14 -0.51 -17.51
CA GLU A 270 -10.70 -0.66 -17.35
C GLU A 270 -10.32 -0.77 -15.87
N ILE A 271 -9.24 -1.50 -15.57
CA ILE A 271 -8.73 -1.61 -14.19
C ILE A 271 -8.41 -0.20 -13.68
N ALA A 272 -8.92 0.14 -12.50
CA ALA A 272 -8.63 1.40 -11.80
C ALA A 272 -7.96 1.16 -10.44
N SER A 273 -8.35 0.10 -9.75
CA SER A 273 -7.68 -0.42 -8.57
C SER A 273 -7.71 -1.95 -8.58
N PHE A 274 -6.79 -2.58 -7.87
CA PHE A 274 -6.71 -4.04 -7.74
C PHE A 274 -6.22 -4.43 -6.34
N CYS A 275 -6.62 -5.61 -5.87
CA CYS A 275 -5.95 -6.32 -4.81
C CYS A 275 -6.14 -7.83 -4.98
N GLN A 276 -5.25 -8.61 -4.38
CA GLN A 276 -5.48 -10.03 -4.18
C GLN A 276 -6.56 -10.23 -3.11
N ILE A 277 -7.29 -11.34 -3.19
CA ILE A 277 -8.03 -11.89 -2.05
C ILE A 277 -7.23 -13.10 -1.58
N GLU A 278 -6.43 -12.91 -0.55
CA GLU A 278 -5.53 -13.93 0.00
C GLU A 278 -6.25 -14.78 1.05
N ASP A 279 -5.96 -16.08 0.99
CA ASP A 279 -6.30 -17.05 2.03
C ASP A 279 -5.01 -17.36 2.78
N PHE A 280 -4.91 -16.91 4.03
CA PHE A 280 -3.76 -17.18 4.89
C PHE A 280 -3.90 -18.55 5.59
N GLY A 281 -5.07 -19.17 5.50
CA GLY A 281 -5.34 -20.49 6.03
C GLY A 281 -6.03 -20.49 7.39
N GLU A 282 -6.06 -21.67 7.99
CA GLU A 282 -6.62 -21.88 9.32
C GLU A 282 -5.51 -22.12 10.34
N HIS A 283 -5.56 -21.39 11.45
CA HIS A 283 -4.53 -21.36 12.48
C HIS A 283 -5.12 -21.70 13.85
N GLN A 284 -4.40 -22.51 14.62
CA GLN A 284 -4.83 -22.94 15.95
C GLN A 284 -4.01 -22.19 17.00
N ILE A 285 -4.61 -21.20 17.64
CA ILE A 285 -3.97 -20.37 18.67
C ILE A 285 -4.63 -20.62 20.02
N GLY A 286 -3.95 -21.37 20.89
CA GLY A 286 -4.55 -21.88 22.12
C GLY A 286 -5.71 -22.83 21.81
N ASP A 287 -6.86 -22.61 22.41
CA ASP A 287 -8.06 -23.44 22.24
C ASP A 287 -8.96 -22.99 21.07
N VAL A 288 -8.62 -21.90 20.38
CA VAL A 288 -9.44 -21.34 19.29
C VAL A 288 -8.77 -21.56 17.93
N LYS A 289 -9.59 -21.90 16.95
CA LYS A 289 -9.20 -22.01 15.55
C LYS A 289 -9.73 -20.81 14.77
N TRP A 290 -8.84 -20.16 14.02
CA TRP A 290 -9.12 -18.96 13.25
C TRP A 290 -8.87 -19.20 11.77
N LYS A 291 -9.82 -18.83 10.92
CA LYS A 291 -9.64 -18.75 9.48
C LYS A 291 -9.31 -17.31 9.09
N ILE A 292 -8.12 -17.11 8.52
CA ILE A 292 -7.56 -15.79 8.25
C ILE A 292 -7.49 -15.57 6.74
N GLY A 293 -8.04 -14.45 6.27
CA GLY A 293 -7.94 -14.00 4.89
C GLY A 293 -7.56 -12.54 4.85
N GLY A 294 -7.37 -11.96 3.67
CA GLY A 294 -7.11 -10.53 3.60
C GLY A 294 -6.85 -10.00 2.20
N PRO A 295 -6.93 -8.68 2.01
CA PRO A 295 -6.50 -8.05 0.77
C PRO A 295 -4.97 -7.91 0.74
N GLY A 296 -4.34 -8.53 -0.26
CA GLY A 296 -2.90 -8.42 -0.53
C GLY A 296 -2.59 -7.51 -1.72
N CYS A 297 -1.41 -6.88 -1.74
CA CYS A 297 -0.93 -6.03 -2.84
C CYS A 297 -1.98 -5.01 -3.32
N VAL A 298 -2.55 -4.22 -2.40
CA VAL A 298 -3.59 -3.24 -2.72
C VAL A 298 -3.00 -2.08 -3.52
N GLY A 299 -3.49 -1.87 -4.75
CA GLY A 299 -3.03 -0.82 -5.64
C GLY A 299 -4.17 -0.02 -6.25
N THR A 300 -3.96 1.29 -6.43
CA THR A 300 -4.79 2.15 -7.28
C THR A 300 -3.87 2.82 -8.30
N LEU A 301 -4.21 2.69 -9.58
CA LEU A 301 -3.44 3.32 -10.66
C LEU A 301 -3.39 4.84 -10.46
N PRO A 302 -2.23 5.49 -10.72
CA PRO A 302 -2.02 6.91 -10.44
C PRO A 302 -3.16 7.82 -10.94
N GLU A 303 -3.63 7.59 -12.16
CA GLU A 303 -4.70 8.34 -12.81
C GLU A 303 -6.08 8.25 -12.12
N TYR A 304 -6.28 7.28 -11.22
CA TYR A 304 -7.53 7.04 -10.50
C TYR A 304 -7.42 7.23 -8.97
N ARG A 305 -6.26 7.66 -8.46
CA ARG A 305 -6.06 7.94 -7.04
C ARG A 305 -6.96 9.06 -6.53
N ASN A 306 -7.12 9.16 -5.22
CA ASN A 306 -7.91 10.20 -4.52
C ASN A 306 -9.42 10.24 -4.85
N ARG A 307 -9.94 9.24 -5.57
CA ARG A 307 -11.39 9.07 -5.85
C ARG A 307 -12.10 8.19 -4.81
N GLY A 308 -11.36 7.53 -3.93
CA GLY A 308 -11.89 6.60 -2.92
C GLY A 308 -12.18 5.19 -3.44
N ILE A 309 -11.79 4.88 -4.69
CA ILE A 309 -12.03 3.58 -5.35
C ILE A 309 -11.30 2.47 -4.60
N GLY A 310 -10.00 2.64 -4.31
CA GLY A 310 -9.19 1.62 -3.61
C GLY A 310 -9.77 1.22 -2.25
N LEU A 311 -10.18 2.16 -1.40
CA LEU A 311 -10.72 1.83 -0.08
C LEU A 311 -12.11 1.19 -0.18
N SER A 312 -12.90 1.59 -1.19
CA SER A 312 -14.20 0.97 -1.49
C SER A 312 -14.02 -0.48 -1.96
N MET A 313 -12.98 -0.76 -2.76
CA MET A 313 -12.60 -2.10 -3.18
C MET A 313 -12.16 -2.96 -1.98
N VAL A 314 -11.30 -2.45 -1.10
CA VAL A 314 -10.87 -3.16 0.12
C VAL A 314 -12.07 -3.47 1.02
N ARG A 315 -13.01 -2.54 1.19
CA ARG A 315 -14.27 -2.79 1.90
C ARG A 315 -15.06 -3.94 1.28
N ASN A 316 -15.17 -3.97 -0.05
CA ASN A 316 -15.88 -5.04 -0.74
C ASN A 316 -15.18 -6.40 -0.58
N VAL A 317 -13.84 -6.45 -0.63
CA VAL A 317 -13.08 -7.68 -0.33
C VAL A 317 -13.26 -8.13 1.12
N THR A 318 -13.25 -7.19 2.06
CA THR A 318 -13.52 -7.48 3.48
C THR A 318 -14.92 -8.11 3.66
N LYS A 319 -15.92 -7.59 2.94
CA LYS A 319 -17.27 -8.16 2.89
C LYS A 319 -17.28 -9.58 2.31
N ILE A 320 -16.59 -9.79 1.19
CA ILE A 320 -16.46 -11.12 0.56
C ILE A 320 -15.88 -12.13 1.55
N LEU A 321 -14.81 -11.78 2.26
CA LEU A 321 -14.20 -12.66 3.27
C LEU A 321 -15.20 -13.00 4.39
N LYS A 322 -15.99 -12.03 4.87
CA LYS A 322 -17.06 -12.26 5.86
C LYS A 322 -18.12 -13.24 5.33
N GLU A 323 -18.54 -13.06 4.09
CA GLU A 323 -19.53 -13.94 3.43
C GLU A 323 -18.98 -15.35 3.17
N GLU A 324 -17.66 -15.50 3.08
CA GLU A 324 -16.95 -16.78 2.94
C GLU A 324 -16.53 -17.40 4.28
N SER A 325 -17.13 -16.92 5.37
CA SER A 325 -16.93 -17.43 6.73
C SER A 325 -15.47 -17.40 7.20
N TYR A 326 -14.69 -16.40 6.76
CA TYR A 326 -13.45 -16.07 7.43
C TYR A 326 -13.75 -15.42 8.78
N ASP A 327 -12.88 -15.63 9.75
CA ASP A 327 -13.02 -15.02 11.08
C ASP A 327 -12.40 -13.61 11.10
N HIS A 328 -11.26 -13.44 10.42
CA HIS A 328 -10.52 -12.18 10.39
C HIS A 328 -10.08 -11.80 8.98
N SER A 329 -10.03 -10.49 8.73
CA SER A 329 -9.32 -9.89 7.61
C SER A 329 -7.99 -9.29 8.08
N TYR A 330 -6.91 -9.63 7.38
CA TYR A 330 -5.53 -9.30 7.73
C TYR A 330 -4.89 -8.42 6.65
N ILE A 331 -4.19 -7.36 7.07
CA ILE A 331 -3.36 -6.52 6.21
C ILE A 331 -1.91 -6.79 6.57
N HIS A 332 -1.20 -7.44 5.65
CA HIS A 332 0.21 -7.73 5.82
C HIS A 332 1.09 -6.55 5.40
N TYR A 333 2.09 -6.20 6.21
CA TYR A 333 3.18 -5.28 5.87
C TYR A 333 2.66 -3.97 5.23
N THR A 334 2.13 -3.07 6.05
CA THR A 334 1.64 -1.76 5.62
C THR A 334 2.25 -0.60 6.40
N TYR A 335 2.36 0.55 5.74
CA TYR A 335 2.62 1.84 6.39
C TYR A 335 1.35 2.71 6.45
N GLU A 336 0.27 2.30 5.77
CA GLU A 336 -0.95 3.09 5.54
C GLU A 336 -2.02 2.86 6.62
N THR A 337 -1.62 2.86 7.90
CA THR A 337 -2.49 2.43 8.99
C THR A 337 -3.77 3.27 9.10
N ALA A 338 -3.65 4.60 9.01
CA ALA A 338 -4.80 5.51 9.04
C ALA A 338 -5.79 5.27 7.89
N TRP A 339 -5.31 4.78 6.74
CA TRP A 339 -6.16 4.48 5.58
C TRP A 339 -7.03 3.25 5.83
N TYR A 340 -6.44 2.15 6.34
CA TYR A 340 -7.18 0.92 6.66
C TYR A 340 -8.08 1.07 7.89
N SER A 341 -7.69 1.89 8.88
CA SER A 341 -8.50 2.13 10.08
C SER A 341 -9.86 2.77 9.79
N LYS A 342 -10.04 3.42 8.63
CA LYS A 342 -11.35 3.90 8.16
C LYS A 342 -12.37 2.77 7.96
N LEU A 343 -11.92 1.52 7.79
CA LEU A 343 -12.77 0.32 7.71
C LEU A 343 -12.81 -0.48 9.01
N GLY A 344 -12.18 0.01 10.08
CA GLY A 344 -12.13 -0.65 11.39
C GLY A 344 -10.91 -1.54 11.62
N TYR A 345 -9.97 -1.64 10.68
CA TYR A 345 -8.71 -2.35 10.91
C TYR A 345 -7.91 -1.68 12.03
N LYS A 346 -7.38 -2.51 12.93
CA LYS A 346 -6.53 -2.09 14.04
C LYS A 346 -5.13 -2.64 13.84
N THR A 347 -4.12 -1.83 14.12
CA THR A 347 -2.73 -2.31 14.22
C THR A 347 -2.60 -3.21 15.43
N PHE A 348 -2.03 -4.39 15.25
CA PHE A 348 -1.77 -5.33 16.35
C PHE A 348 -0.29 -5.63 16.55
N LEU A 349 0.53 -5.48 15.50
CA LEU A 349 1.98 -5.62 15.57
C LEU A 349 2.61 -4.51 14.74
N GLN A 350 3.63 -3.87 15.30
CA GLN A 350 4.56 -3.05 14.54
C GLN A 350 5.93 -3.72 14.59
N TRP A 351 6.70 -3.59 13.53
CA TRP A 351 8.02 -4.18 13.46
C TRP A 351 8.95 -3.40 12.52
N ASN A 352 10.25 -3.56 12.74
CA ASN A 352 11.30 -3.05 11.86
C ASN A 352 12.40 -4.10 11.69
N GLY A 353 13.56 -3.72 11.12
CA GLY A 353 14.67 -4.64 10.89
C GLY A 353 15.27 -5.28 12.14
N LYS A 354 14.92 -4.79 13.34
CA LYS A 354 15.33 -5.36 14.63
C LYS A 354 14.31 -6.30 15.26
N GLY A 355 13.13 -6.43 14.66
CA GLY A 355 12.04 -7.28 15.14
C GLY A 355 10.80 -6.49 15.56
N PRO A 356 9.93 -7.10 16.38
CA PRO A 356 8.76 -6.43 16.95
C PRO A 356 9.11 -5.14 17.68
N VAL A 357 8.32 -4.10 17.44
CA VAL A 357 8.41 -2.80 18.09
C VAL A 357 7.21 -2.68 19.02
N THR A 358 7.47 -2.60 20.32
CA THR A 358 6.41 -2.24 21.27
C THR A 358 6.05 -0.78 21.04
N ALA A 359 4.75 -0.47 20.96
CA ALA A 359 4.29 0.91 20.91
C ALA A 359 4.92 1.66 22.09
N GLN A 360 5.78 2.64 21.83
CA GLN A 360 6.33 3.51 22.86
C GLN A 360 5.18 4.32 23.46
N GLY A 361 4.57 3.82 24.54
CA GLY A 361 3.35 4.45 25.05
C GLY A 361 2.60 3.79 26.20
N LYS A 362 3.22 2.91 27.02
CA LYS A 362 2.73 2.72 28.39
C LYS A 362 3.59 3.57 29.31
N GLY A 363 3.17 4.81 29.54
CA GLY A 363 3.65 5.58 30.69
C GLY A 363 3.48 4.75 31.97
N PRO A 364 4.32 4.93 33.00
CA PRO A 364 4.24 4.13 34.21
C PRO A 364 2.83 4.21 34.80
N GLU A 365 2.25 3.06 35.15
CA GLU A 365 0.97 2.99 35.84
C GLU A 365 1.00 3.90 37.08
N PRO A 366 -0.06 4.69 37.33
CA PRO A 366 -0.11 5.54 38.51
C PRO A 366 -0.15 4.64 39.76
N THR A 367 0.91 4.74 40.56
CA THR A 367 1.00 4.18 41.92
C THR A 367 0.00 4.79 42.88
#